data_AF-A0A6G2X7L8-F1
#
_entry.id   AF-A0A6G2X7L8-F1
#
_cell.length_a   1.000
_cell.length_b   1.000
_cell.length_c   1.000
_cell.angle_alpha   90.00
_cell.angle_beta   90.00
_cell.angle_gamma   90.00
#
_symmetry.space_group_name_H-M   'P 1'
#
loop_
_entity.id
_entity.type
_entity.pdbx_description
1 polymer ?
#
loop_
_entity_poly.entity_id
_entity_poly.type
_entity_poly.pdbx_seq_one_letter_code
_entity_poly.pdbx_strand_id
1 'polypeptide(L)' 'MTAVAFLDWRSPEHFDHNGDKPCVICTKPTPLRSDTGKPVHKVCAEDWIDNHAPKEGQE' A
#
# COMPACT_ATOMS: atom_id res chain seq x y z
N MET A 1 -17.50 -5.24 12.55
CA MET A 1 -16.30 -5.73 11.85
C MET A 1 -15.68 -4.52 11.20
N THR A 2 -14.56 -4.04 11.74
CA THR A 2 -13.85 -2.86 11.20
C THR A 2 -13.50 -3.14 9.74
N ALA A 3 -13.98 -2.28 8.84
CA ALA A 3 -13.65 -2.38 7.42
C ALA A 3 -12.17 -2.04 7.25
N VAL A 4 -11.31 -3.06 7.25
CA VAL A 4 -9.94 -2.92 6.75
C VAL A 4 -10.09 -2.55 5.28
N ALA A 5 -9.69 -1.34 4.90
CA ALA A 5 -9.60 -0.97 3.50
C ALA A 5 -8.56 -1.89 2.84
N PHE A 6 -9.03 -2.98 2.25
CA PHE A 6 -8.17 -4.01 1.68
C PHE A 6 -7.66 -3.49 0.33
N LEU A 7 -6.36 -3.22 0.24
CA LEU A 7 -5.72 -2.90 -1.03
C LEU A 7 -5.81 -4.13 -1.95
N ASP A 8 -6.31 -3.97 -3.17
CA ASP A 8 -6.48 -5.07 -4.12
C ASP A 8 -5.18 -5.35 -4.91
N TRP A 9 -4.25 -6.06 -4.28
CA TRP A 9 -2.97 -6.43 -4.90
C TRP A 9 -3.07 -7.42 -6.07
N ARG A 10 -4.27 -7.84 -6.48
CA ARG A 10 -4.45 -8.85 -7.54
C ARG A 10 -4.35 -8.26 -8.95
N SER A 11 -4.46 -6.94 -9.11
CA SER A 11 -4.27 -6.33 -10.43
C SER A 11 -2.79 -6.38 -10.85
N PRO A 12 -2.47 -6.76 -12.10
CA PRO A 12 -1.11 -6.69 -12.61
C PRO A 12 -0.55 -5.25 -12.64
N GLU A 13 -1.42 -4.23 -12.57
CA GLU A 13 -1.03 -2.82 -12.52
C GLU A 13 -0.22 -2.45 -11.26
N HIS A 14 -0.31 -3.26 -10.21
CA HIS A 14 0.51 -3.09 -9.01
C HIS A 14 1.96 -3.52 -9.21
N PHE A 15 2.30 -4.26 -10.28
CA PHE A 15 3.65 -4.75 -10.50
C PHE A 15 4.33 -3.99 -11.64
N ASP A 16 5.38 -3.22 -11.33
CA ASP A 16 6.18 -2.52 -12.32
C ASP A 16 7.36 -3.38 -12.78
N HIS A 17 7.24 -3.91 -13.99
CA HIS A 17 8.29 -4.72 -14.64
C HIS A 17 9.51 -3.89 -15.08
N ASN A 18 9.44 -2.56 -15.08
CA ASN A 18 10.51 -1.69 -15.57
C ASN A 18 11.58 -1.40 -14.51
N GLY A 19 11.33 -1.75 -13.25
CA GLY A 19 12.34 -1.69 -12.20
C GLY A 19 11.82 -1.32 -10.82
N ASP A 20 12.66 -1.62 -9.84
CA ASP A 20 12.41 -1.30 -8.45
C ASP A 20 12.53 0.21 -8.18
N LYS A 21 11.58 0.74 -7.40
CA LYS A 21 11.63 2.09 -6.86
C LYS A 21 11.68 2.03 -5.32
N PRO A 22 12.23 3.03 -4.63
CA PRO A 22 12.27 3.01 -3.17
C PRO A 22 10.85 3.10 -2.60
N CYS A 23 10.52 2.18 -1.69
CA CYS A 23 9.26 2.20 -0.94
C CYS A 23 9.12 3.52 -0.17
N VAL A 24 7.96 4.18 -0.29
CA VAL A 24 7.72 5.47 0.38
C VAL A 24 7.67 5.38 1.91
N ILE A 25 7.61 4.16 2.48
CA ILE A 25 7.55 3.92 3.93
C ILE A 25 8.91 3.48 4.47
N CYS A 26 9.48 2.41 3.92
CA CYS A 26 10.71 1.78 4.46
C CYS A 26 11.95 2.02 3.60
N THR A 27 11.83 2.79 2.51
CA THR A 27 12.89 3.18 1.55
C THR A 27 13.62 2.05 0.83
N LYS A 28 13.29 0.78 1.11
CA LYS A 28 13.84 -0.39 0.40
C LYS A 28 13.26 -0.50 -1.02
N PRO A 29 14.02 -1.04 -1.99
CA PRO A 29 13.53 -1.23 -3.36
C PRO A 29 12.28 -2.12 -3.37
N THR A 30 11.31 -1.75 -4.21
CA THR A 30 10.08 -2.52 -4.45
C THR A 30 9.64 -2.42 -5.91
N PRO A 31 9.22 -3.55 -6.52
CA PRO A 31 8.57 -3.53 -7.82
C PRO A 31 7.07 -3.18 -7.68
N LEU A 32 6.54 -3.18 -6.46
CA LEU A 32 5.11 -2.98 -6.21
C LEU A 32 4.70 -1.49 -6.20
N ARG A 33 3.46 -1.24 -6.57
CA ARG A 33 2.79 0.08 -6.59
C ARG A 33 1.47 -0.02 -5.83
N SER A 34 1.14 1.00 -5.04
CA SER A 34 -0.21 1.15 -4.45
C SER A 34 -1.26 1.44 -5.53
N ASP A 35 -2.54 1.47 -5.15
CA ASP A 35 -3.65 1.89 -6.03
C ASP A 35 -3.45 3.29 -6.65
N THR A 36 -2.64 4.14 -6.02
CA THR A 36 -2.32 5.49 -6.52
C THR A 36 -0.99 5.52 -7.30
N GLY A 37 -0.41 4.37 -7.61
CA GLY A 37 0.85 4.24 -8.35
C GLY A 37 2.11 4.52 -7.52
N LYS A 38 2.01 4.73 -6.20
CA LYS A 38 3.17 5.02 -5.35
C LYS A 38 3.96 3.74 -5.06
N PRO A 39 5.31 3.76 -5.10
CA PRO A 39 6.11 2.58 -4.78
C PRO A 39 5.97 2.24 -3.30
N VAL A 40 5.42 1.06 -3.00
CA VAL A 40 5.24 0.60 -1.62
C VAL A 40 5.22 -0.92 -1.57
N HIS A 41 5.76 -1.54 -0.53
CA HIS A 41 5.56 -2.97 -0.30
C HIS A 41 4.15 -3.22 0.19
N LYS A 42 3.58 -4.37 -0.16
CA LYS A 42 2.28 -4.83 0.33
C LYS A 42 2.15 -4.67 1.86
N VAL A 43 3.08 -5.27 2.59
CA VAL A 43 3.07 -5.26 4.07
C VAL A 43 3.21 -3.85 4.63
N CYS A 44 4.04 -3.00 4.02
CA CYS A 44 4.18 -1.62 4.47
C CYS A 44 2.89 -0.82 4.28
N ALA A 45 2.18 -1.05 3.18
CA ALA A 45 0.92 -0.38 2.92
C ALA A 45 -0.21 -0.89 3.83
N GLU A 46 -0.30 -2.21 4.07
CA GLU A 46 -1.24 -2.80 5.01
C GLU A 46 -0.99 -2.31 6.45
N ASP A 47 0.26 -2.32 6.91
CA ASP A 47 0.65 -1.78 8.22
C ASP A 47 0.32 -0.29 8.37
N TRP A 48 0.54 0.51 7.31
CA TRP A 48 0.18 1.92 7.33
C TRP A 48 -1.33 2.11 7.47
N ILE A 49 -2.14 1.33 6.76
CA ILE A 49 -3.60 1.36 6.86
C ILE A 49 -4.04 0.94 8.27
N ASP A 50 -3.48 -0.12 8.84
CA ASP A 50 -3.83 -0.54 10.20
C ASP A 50 -3.51 0.56 11.24
N ASN A 51 -2.42 1.32 11.03
CA ASN A 51 -2.01 2.41 11.91
C ASN A 51 -2.73 3.75 11.65
N HIS A 52 -3.25 3.99 10.44
CA HIS A 52 -3.83 5.27 10.00
C HIS A 52 -5.28 5.17 9.53
N ALA A 53 -5.92 4.00 9.66
CA ALA A 53 -7.32 3.83 9.36
C ALA A 53 -8.13 4.89 10.12
N PRO A 54 -8.98 5.67 9.42
CA PRO A 54 -9.87 6.58 10.11
C PRO A 54 -10.70 5.74 11.08
N LYS A 55 -10.60 6.07 12.37
CA LYS A 55 -11.52 5.56 13.37
C LYS A 55 -12.88 6.08 12.92
N GLU A 56 -13.75 5.22 12.38
CA GLU A 56 -15.14 5.57 12.13
C GLU A 56 -15.71 6.13 13.44
N GLY A 57 -15.98 7.44 13.47
CA GLY A 57 -16.39 8.16 14.67
C GLY A 57 -15.64 9.47 14.97
N GLN A 58 -15.21 10.24 13.97
CA GLN A 58 -15.12 11.69 14.16
C GLN A 58 -16.38 12.31 13.55
N GLU A 59 -17.12 12.97 14.44
CA GLU A 59 -18.49 13.48 14.40
C GLU A 59 -18.88 14.31 13.17
#